data_AF-A0A928DA45-F1
#
_entry.id   AF-A0A928DA45-F1
#
_cell.length_a   1.000
_cell.length_b   1.000
_cell.length_c   1.000
_cell.angle_alpha   90.00
_cell.angle_beta   90.00
_cell.angle_gamma   90.00
#
_symmetry.space_group_name_H-M   'P 1'
#
loop_
_entity.id
_entity.type
_entity.pdbx_description
1 polymer ?
#
loop_
_entity_poly.entity_id
_entity_poly.type
_entity_poly.pdbx_seq_one_letter_code
_entity_poly.pdbx_strand_id
1 'polypeptide(L)'
;MCVYIGIEDLAANALIALLDKARSENRDGSSRFVKFSQLLSLGTIVVKRFKDEGEDAVLIYSREANEKLFTDYSRFFEFSIQNGEEGVLLKSNIDVDDLWVFFRSTITMRMIEVFDVALKEWLDAA
;
A
#
# COMPACT_ATOMS: atom_id res chain seq x y z
N MET A 1 21.94 -1.60 6.75
CA MET A 1 21.36 -1.39 5.39
C MET A 1 20.11 -0.56 5.61
N CYS A 2 19.89 0.49 4.81
CA CYS A 2 18.69 1.33 4.97
C CYS A 2 17.62 0.86 3.98
N VAL A 3 16.40 0.65 4.47
CA VAL A 3 15.25 0.21 3.66
C VAL A 3 14.52 1.44 3.14
N TYR A 4 14.28 1.50 1.84
CA TYR A 4 13.52 2.56 1.20
C TYR A 4 12.12 2.04 0.89
N ILE A 5 11.10 2.75 1.35
CA ILE A 5 9.70 2.37 1.17
C ILE A 5 9.09 3.33 0.16
N GLY A 6 8.71 2.80 -1.00
CA GLY A 6 8.02 3.55 -2.05
C GLY A 6 6.54 3.71 -1.76
N ILE A 7 5.90 4.71 -2.36
CA ILE A 7 4.44 4.87 -2.27
C ILE A 7 3.70 3.77 -3.05
N GLU A 8 4.33 3.21 -4.08
CA GLU A 8 3.83 2.06 -4.83
C GLU A 8 3.71 0.81 -3.96
N ASP A 9 4.69 0.55 -3.09
CA ASP A 9 4.67 -0.58 -2.17
C ASP A 9 3.54 -0.39 -1.16
N LEU A 10 3.38 0.83 -0.63
CA LEU A 10 2.28 1.14 0.29
C LEU A 10 0.92 0.97 -0.38
N ALA A 11 0.75 1.51 -1.59
CA ALA A 11 -0.51 1.44 -2.33
C ALA A 11 -0.89 -0.01 -2.65
N ALA A 12 0.04 -0.78 -3.21
CA ALA A 12 -0.17 -2.18 -3.53
C ALA A 12 -0.53 -3.00 -2.29
N ASN A 13 0.26 -2.90 -1.22
CA ASN A 13 0.05 -3.69 -0.02
C ASN A 13 -1.22 -3.29 0.74
N ALA A 14 -1.57 -2.01 0.79
CA ALA A 14 -2.82 -1.54 1.38
C ALA A 14 -4.04 -2.07 0.60
N LEU A 15 -4.01 -1.99 -0.73
CA LEU A 15 -5.09 -2.48 -1.58
C LEU A 15 -5.24 -4.00 -1.50
N ILE A 16 -4.13 -4.74 -1.47
CA ILE A 16 -4.14 -6.20 -1.23
C ILE A 16 -4.88 -6.51 0.08
N ALA A 17 -4.46 -5.88 1.17
CA ALA A 17 -5.03 -6.12 2.49
C ALA A 17 -6.53 -5.79 2.58
N LEU A 18 -6.96 -4.67 1.98
CA LEU A 18 -8.36 -4.26 1.97
C LEU A 18 -9.24 -5.22 1.14
N LEU A 19 -8.76 -5.65 -0.02
CA LEU A 19 -9.48 -6.57 -0.90
C LEU A 19 -9.56 -7.97 -0.30
N ASP A 20 -8.46 -8.47 0.27
CA ASP A 20 -8.42 -9.79 0.92
C ASP A 20 -9.32 -9.83 2.15
N LYS A 21 -9.29 -8.77 2.99
CA LYS A 21 -10.19 -8.66 4.15
C LYS A 21 -11.65 -8.72 3.72
N ALA A 22 -12.02 -7.95 2.70
CA ALA A 22 -13.40 -7.91 2.23
C ALA A 22 -13.84 -9.22 1.55
N ARG A 23 -12.94 -9.90 0.81
CA ARG A 23 -13.16 -11.24 0.24
C ARG A 23 -13.45 -12.26 1.36
N SER A 24 -12.62 -12.26 2.41
CA SER A 24 -12.80 -13.13 3.58
C SER A 24 -14.12 -12.89 4.33
N GLU A 25 -14.54 -11.62 4.41
CA GLU A 25 -15.78 -11.21 5.08
C GLU A 25 -17.03 -11.28 4.18
N ASN A 26 -16.93 -11.81 2.95
CA ASN A 26 -18.01 -11.86 1.95
C ASN A 26 -18.69 -10.49 1.71
N ARG A 27 -17.92 -9.38 1.73
CA ARG A 27 -18.43 -8.04 1.48
C ARG A 27 -18.22 -7.63 0.03
N ASP A 28 -19.32 -7.48 -0.72
CA ASP A 28 -19.34 -7.11 -2.14
C ASP A 28 -19.09 -5.60 -2.42
N GLY A 29 -18.42 -4.91 -1.50
CA GLY A 29 -18.28 -3.44 -1.51
C GLY A 29 -16.90 -2.94 -1.09
N SER A 30 -15.85 -3.74 -1.28
CA SER A 30 -14.49 -3.39 -0.90
C SER A 30 -14.03 -2.11 -1.61
N SER A 31 -13.55 -1.13 -0.84
CA SER A 31 -12.99 0.10 -1.40
C SER A 31 -11.72 -0.25 -2.18
N ARG A 32 -11.79 -0.15 -3.51
CA ARG A 32 -10.62 -0.18 -4.41
C ARG A 32 -9.81 1.12 -4.37
N PHE A 33 -10.12 1.99 -3.41
CA PHE A 33 -9.55 3.31 -3.24
C PHE A 33 -8.89 3.43 -1.87
N VAL A 34 -7.68 3.96 -1.84
CA VAL A 34 -6.92 4.28 -0.62
C VAL A 34 -6.45 5.72 -0.67
N LYS A 35 -6.74 6.47 0.39
CA LYS A 35 -6.37 7.88 0.49
C LYS A 35 -4.86 8.05 0.70
N PHE A 36 -4.29 9.17 0.26
CA PHE A 36 -2.89 9.46 0.58
C PHE A 36 -2.63 9.59 2.08
N SER A 37 -3.59 10.11 2.84
CA SER A 37 -3.52 10.17 4.31
C SER A 37 -3.43 8.78 4.95
N GLN A 38 -4.16 7.80 4.40
CA GLN A 38 -4.09 6.40 4.80
C GLN A 38 -2.75 5.76 4.46
N LEU A 39 -2.21 6.03 3.26
CA LEU A 39 -0.89 5.55 2.85
C LEU A 39 0.22 6.11 3.75
N LEU A 40 0.15 7.40 4.10
CA LEU A 40 1.12 8.02 5.00
C LEU A 40 1.06 7.40 6.41
N SER A 41 -0.15 7.11 6.91
CA SER A 41 -0.35 6.42 8.18
C SER A 41 0.28 5.02 8.15
N LEU A 42 -0.02 4.21 7.12
CA LEU A 42 0.59 2.90 6.94
C LEU A 42 2.12 2.99 6.84
N GLY A 43 2.64 3.90 6.03
CA GLY A 43 4.09 4.11 5.88
C GLY A 43 4.78 4.48 7.18
N THR A 44 4.12 5.25 8.04
CA THR A 44 4.63 5.59 9.37
C THR A 44 4.72 4.35 10.27
N ILE A 45 3.72 3.46 10.22
CA ILE A 45 3.73 2.18 10.96
C ILE A 45 4.87 1.30 10.44
N VAL A 46 5.02 1.14 9.12
CA VAL A 46 6.07 0.32 8.51
C VAL A 46 7.47 0.84 8.89
N VAL A 47 7.74 2.15 8.77
CA VAL A 47 9.03 2.75 9.17
C VAL A 47 9.31 2.52 10.65
N LYS A 48 8.31 2.70 11.51
CA LYS A 48 8.45 2.47 12.95
C LYS A 48 8.81 1.01 13.25
N ARG A 49 8.18 0.05 12.57
CA ARG A 49 8.46 -1.39 12.75
C ARG A 49 9.90 -1.75 12.41
N PHE A 50 10.41 -1.28 11.26
CA PHE A 50 11.83 -1.47 10.94
C PHE A 50 12.74 -0.90 12.04
N LYS A 51 12.44 0.32 12.49
CA LYS A 51 13.23 0.98 13.54
C LYS A 51 13.21 0.22 14.86
N ASP A 52 12.05 -0.28 15.28
CA ASP A 52 11.89 -1.07 16.51
C ASP A 52 12.67 -2.41 16.43
N GLU A 53 12.91 -2.92 15.23
CA GLU A 53 13.68 -4.14 14.95
C GLU A 53 15.17 -3.86 14.65
N GLY A 54 15.63 -2.61 14.84
CA GLY A 54 17.02 -2.20 14.70
C GLY A 54 17.48 -1.91 13.26
N GLU A 55 16.54 -1.73 12.33
CA GLU A 55 16.80 -1.41 10.93
C GLU A 55 16.36 0.03 10.61
N ASP A 56 17.21 0.77 9.89
CA ASP A 56 16.83 2.10 9.40
C ASP A 56 15.89 1.95 8.20
N ALA A 57 14.80 2.72 8.21
CA ALA A 57 13.86 2.80 7.10
C ALA A 57 13.47 4.24 6.80
N VAL A 58 13.29 4.53 5.51
CA VAL A 58 12.90 5.86 5.00
C VAL A 58 11.71 5.71 4.07
N LEU A 59 10.65 6.46 4.36
CA LEU A 59 9.50 6.59 3.48
C LEU A 59 9.78 7.64 2.39
N ILE A 60 9.71 7.23 1.13
CA ILE A 60 9.82 8.13 -0.02
C ILE A 60 8.43 8.67 -0.34
N TYR A 61 8.10 9.81 0.26
CA TYR A 61 6.82 10.50 0.03
C TYR A 61 7.05 11.92 -0.47
N SER A 62 6.66 12.18 -1.72
CA SER A 62 6.72 13.50 -2.35
C SER A 62 5.68 13.59 -3.45
N ARG A 63 5.34 14.81 -3.87
CA ARG A 63 4.45 15.02 -5.02
C ARG A 63 4.97 14.32 -6.28
N GLU A 64 6.28 14.39 -6.52
CA GLU A 64 6.91 13.73 -7.67
C GLU A 64 6.79 12.20 -7.59
N ALA A 65 6.98 11.61 -6.40
CA ALA A 65 6.78 10.17 -6.20
C ALA A 65 5.33 9.76 -6.46
N ASN A 66 4.37 10.58 -6.02
CA ASN A 66 2.95 10.36 -6.26
C ASN A 66 2.61 10.44 -7.75
N GLU A 67 3.20 11.40 -8.49
CA GLU A 67 3.01 11.52 -9.95
C GLU A 67 3.64 10.35 -10.71
N LYS A 68 4.81 9.86 -10.25
CA LYS A 68 5.47 8.67 -10.80
C LYS A 68 4.65 7.40 -10.60
N LEU A 69 3.95 7.25 -9.47
CA LEU A 69 3.05 6.12 -9.24
C LEU A 69 2.06 5.92 -10.40
N PHE A 70 1.44 7.01 -10.86
CA PHE A 70 0.42 6.97 -11.91
C PHE A 70 1.00 6.94 -13.33
N THR A 71 2.31 7.12 -13.47
CA THR A 71 3.01 7.00 -14.76
C THR A 71 3.60 5.60 -14.90
N ASP A 72 4.45 5.22 -13.95
CA ASP A 72 5.24 3.98 -13.96
C ASP A 72 4.36 2.74 -13.67
N TYR A 73 3.36 2.90 -12.81
CA TYR A 73 2.40 1.84 -12.45
C TYR A 73 0.99 2.12 -12.96
N SER A 74 0.88 2.91 -14.03
CA SER A 74 -0.38 3.24 -14.73
C SER A 74 -1.21 2.03 -15.15
N ARG A 75 -0.59 0.86 -15.31
CA ARG A 75 -1.31 -0.42 -15.55
C ARG A 75 -2.22 -0.80 -14.38
N PHE A 76 -1.82 -0.49 -13.15
CA PHE A 76 -2.51 -0.91 -11.93
C PHE A 76 -3.34 0.22 -11.34
N PHE A 77 -2.74 1.41 -11.24
CA PHE A 77 -3.26 2.50 -10.43
C PHE A 77 -3.66 3.71 -11.26
N GLU A 78 -4.64 4.45 -10.75
CA GLU A 78 -5.03 5.76 -11.25
C GLU A 78 -5.28 6.74 -10.10
N PHE A 79 -5.04 8.02 -10.35
CA PHE A 79 -5.35 9.08 -9.40
C PHE A 79 -6.86 9.26 -9.34
N SER A 80 -7.42 9.37 -8.13
CA SER A 80 -8.84 9.61 -7.94
C SER A 80 -9.07 10.54 -6.75
N ILE A 81 -10.18 11.28 -6.82
CA ILE A 81 -10.71 12.06 -5.70
C ILE A 81 -12.06 11.45 -5.34
N GLN A 82 -12.20 10.93 -4.12
CA GLN A 82 -13.46 10.39 -3.62
C GLN A 82 -13.83 11.08 -2.31
N ASN A 83 -15.06 11.61 -2.24
CA ASN A 83 -15.56 12.35 -1.08
C ASN A 83 -14.65 13.53 -0.65
N GLY A 84 -14.02 14.21 -1.61
CA GLY A 84 -13.12 15.33 -1.37
C GLY A 84 -11.70 14.95 -0.95
N GLU A 85 -11.38 13.65 -0.88
CA GLU A 85 -10.07 13.15 -0.50
C GLU A 85 -9.33 12.59 -1.71
N GLU A 86 -8.06 12.98 -1.86
CA GLU A 86 -7.17 12.49 -2.91
C GLU A 86 -6.56 11.14 -2.54
N GLY A 87 -6.38 10.27 -3.53
CA GLY A 87 -5.76 8.97 -3.31
C GLY A 87 -5.55 8.15 -4.57
N VAL A 88 -5.30 6.87 -4.32
CA VAL A 88 -4.98 5.85 -5.31
C VAL A 88 -6.18 4.95 -5.50
N LEU A 89 -6.64 4.82 -6.74
CA LEU A 89 -7.68 3.90 -7.16
C LEU A 89 -7.05 2.73 -7.93
N LEU A 90 -7.42 1.51 -7.57
CA LEU A 90 -7.09 0.30 -8.31
C LEU A 90 -8.05 0.13 -9.47
N LYS A 91 -7.51 0.08 -10.69
CA LYS A 91 -8.29 -0.10 -11.91
C LYS A 91 -9.18 -1.33 -11.83
N SER A 92 -10.39 -1.25 -12.37
CA SER A 92 -11.43 -2.28 -12.22
C SER A 92 -11.08 -3.63 -12.85
N ASN A 93 -10.17 -3.63 -13.83
CA ASN A 93 -9.74 -4.82 -14.57
C ASN A 93 -8.55 -5.56 -13.94
N ILE A 94 -8.10 -5.16 -12.73
CA ILE A 94 -6.94 -5.73 -12.04
C ILE A 94 -7.42 -6.56 -10.85
N ASP A 95 -7.00 -7.81 -10.72
CA ASP A 95 -7.32 -8.62 -9.53
C ASP A 95 -6.31 -8.35 -8.40
N VAL A 96 -6.67 -8.74 -7.17
CA VAL A 96 -5.73 -8.74 -6.05
C VAL A 96 -4.52 -9.64 -6.35
N ASP A 97 -4.74 -10.75 -7.06
CA ASP A 97 -3.68 -11.68 -7.43
C ASP A 97 -2.65 -11.04 -8.37
N ASP A 98 -3.07 -10.11 -9.25
CA ASP A 98 -2.16 -9.35 -10.11
C ASP A 98 -1.21 -8.46 -9.29
N LEU A 99 -1.75 -7.80 -8.26
CA LEU A 99 -0.95 -6.99 -7.34
C LEU A 99 0.01 -7.87 -6.54
N TRP A 100 -0.47 -9.02 -6.07
CA TRP A 100 0.33 -9.95 -5.28
C TRP A 100 1.52 -10.46 -6.09
N VAL A 101 1.28 -10.98 -7.30
CA VAL A 101 2.33 -11.50 -8.19
C VAL A 101 3.36 -10.42 -8.52
N PHE A 102 2.92 -9.19 -8.82
CA PHE A 102 3.84 -8.13 -9.20
C PHE A 102 4.62 -7.58 -8.00
N PHE A 103 3.94 -7.08 -6.96
CA PHE A 103 4.58 -6.31 -5.89
C PHE A 103 5.21 -7.17 -4.79
N ARG A 104 4.65 -8.36 -4.48
CA ARG A 104 5.26 -9.23 -3.46
C ARG A 104 6.48 -9.99 -3.98
N SER A 105 6.61 -10.15 -5.30
CA SER A 105 7.81 -10.78 -5.88
C SER A 105 9.00 -9.82 -6.06
N THR A 106 8.76 -8.51 -6.00
CA THR A 106 9.78 -7.47 -6.18
C THR A 106 10.41 -6.97 -4.89
N ILE A 107 9.83 -7.29 -3.73
CA ILE A 107 10.34 -6.88 -2.41
C ILE A 107 10.99 -8.07 -1.68
N THR A 108 11.81 -7.76 -0.66
CA THR A 108 12.50 -8.80 0.11
C THR A 108 11.54 -9.52 1.08
N MET A 109 11.86 -10.77 1.47
CA MET A 109 11.07 -11.47 2.51
C MET A 109 10.95 -10.65 3.80
N ARG A 110 12.00 -9.91 4.15
CA ARG A 110 11.99 -9.03 5.32
C ARG A 110 10.96 -7.91 5.21
N MET A 111 10.83 -7.29 4.03
CA MET A 111 9.79 -6.30 3.78
C MET A 111 8.39 -6.91 3.85
N ILE A 112 8.20 -8.11 3.27
CA ILE A 112 6.93 -8.85 3.35
C ILE A 112 6.50 -9.05 4.80
N GLU A 113 7.40 -9.54 5.67
CA GLU A 113 7.12 -9.77 7.09
C GLU A 113 6.70 -8.49 7.82
N VAL A 114 7.43 -7.39 7.61
CA VAL A 114 7.11 -6.10 8.25
C VAL A 114 5.76 -5.56 7.75
N PHE A 115 5.50 -5.65 6.44
CA PHE A 115 4.21 -5.26 5.86
C PHE A 115 3.05 -6.08 6.44
N ASP A 116 3.18 -7.40 6.55
CA ASP A 116 2.11 -8.26 7.06
C ASP A 116 1.73 -7.95 8.51
N VAL A 117 2.70 -7.54 9.32
CA VAL A 117 2.44 -7.11 10.70
C VAL A 117 1.85 -5.70 10.72
N ALA A 118 2.42 -4.77 9.96
CA ALA A 118 1.95 -3.38 9.89
C ALA A 118 0.52 -3.27 9.36
N LEU A 119 0.15 -4.09 8.36
CA LEU A 119 -1.19 -4.09 7.77
C LEU A 119 -2.26 -4.56 8.76
N LYS A 120 -1.94 -5.53 9.63
CA LYS A 120 -2.85 -5.95 10.71
C LYS A 120 -3.12 -4.80 11.67
N GLU A 121 -2.05 -4.16 12.16
CA GLU A 121 -2.15 -2.98 13.04
C GLU A 121 -2.93 -1.84 12.38
N TRP A 122 -2.66 -1.58 11.11
CA TRP A 122 -3.32 -0.52 10.34
C TRP A 122 -4.81 -0.80 10.10
N LEU A 123 -5.17 -2.05 9.77
CA LEU A 123 -6.56 -2.46 9.53
C LEU A 123 -7.42 -2.50 10.80
N ASP A 124 -6.81 -2.67 11.97
CA ASP A 124 -7.49 -2.62 13.27
C ASP A 124 -7.71 -1.17 13.75
N ALA A 125 -6.91 -0.23 13.24
CA ALA A 125 -6.99 1.20 13.55
C ALA A 125 -7.83 2.03 12.57
N ALA A 126 -8.18 1.46 11.40
CA ALA A 126 -8.93 2.09 10.31
C ALA A 126 -10.44 1.79 10.37
#